data_AF-A0A923NPW8-F1
#
_entry.id   AF-A0A923NPW8-F1
#
_cell.length_a   1.000
_cell.length_b   1.000
_cell.length_c   1.000
_cell.angle_alpha   90.00
_cell.angle_beta   90.00
_cell.angle_gamma   90.00
#
_symmetry.space_group_name_H-M   'P 1'
#
loop_
_entity.id
_entity.type
_entity.pdbx_description
1 polymer ?
#
loop_
_entity_poly.entity_id
_entity_poly.type
_entity_poly.pdbx_seq_one_letter_code
_entity_poly.pdbx_strand_id
1 'polypeptide(L)'
;MMRVKYVVKLSLLAVLMAIFFAGCGSGGTDDAGSGQTAGSTDKTAVILTVSGTQGEKEYSLEQLEELGMETCSYSGRNKENNNERQVREYTGVKIRTLLEDAGYGKPGETMKVICSDGYSREYELDSLYDLYFFNGEDAKKGDPVEPMLAVIQEGESMGNDKIYHADEGSPLRLVFGQTDYDSDYTMDFNMQGWASYVEKIEVSETNE
;
A
#
# COMPACT_ATOMS: atom_id res chain seq x y z
N MET A 1 42.54 -11.18 25.77
CA MET A 1 41.66 -11.12 26.95
C MET A 1 40.52 -10.15 26.62
N MET A 2 39.32 -10.65 26.29
CA MET A 2 38.01 -10.03 26.56
C MET A 2 36.93 -10.91 25.94
N ARG A 3 36.10 -11.49 26.79
CA ARG A 3 34.79 -12.08 26.45
C ARG A 3 33.77 -11.12 27.04
N VAL A 4 32.92 -10.53 26.21
CA VAL A 4 31.73 -9.82 26.69
C VAL A 4 30.53 -10.69 26.34
N LYS A 5 29.96 -11.31 27.38
CA LYS A 5 28.70 -12.06 27.29
C LYS A 5 27.58 -11.08 27.63
N TYR A 6 26.69 -10.81 26.69
CA TYR A 6 25.44 -10.10 26.98
C TYR A 6 24.44 -11.07 27.60
N VAL A 7 24.05 -10.78 28.84
CA VAL A 7 23.04 -11.52 29.59
C VAL A 7 21.74 -10.70 29.47
N VAL A 8 20.82 -11.15 28.62
CA VAL A 8 19.43 -10.67 28.61
C VAL A 8 18.70 -11.40 29.73
N LYS A 9 18.40 -10.72 30.83
CA LYS A 9 17.51 -11.23 31.87
C LYS A 9 16.09 -10.77 31.58
N LEU A 10 15.30 -11.76 31.19
CA LEU A 10 13.86 -11.78 30.98
C LEU A 10 13.14 -11.26 32.24
N SER A 11 12.40 -10.16 32.12
CA SER A 11 11.51 -9.64 33.16
C SER A 11 10.14 -10.29 33.00
N LEU A 12 9.83 -11.29 33.82
CA LEU A 12 8.50 -11.88 33.91
C LEU A 12 8.14 -12.03 35.39
N LEU A 13 7.29 -11.13 35.90
CA LEU A 13 6.57 -11.37 37.16
C LEU A 13 5.28 -10.53 37.17
N ALA A 14 4.24 -11.05 36.52
CA ALA A 14 2.87 -10.60 36.73
C ALA A 14 2.28 -11.39 37.91
N VAL A 15 1.72 -10.65 38.86
CA VAL A 15 1.20 -11.12 40.14
C VAL A 15 -0.33 -10.93 40.14
N LEU A 16 -1.04 -11.96 40.64
CA LEU A 16 -2.43 -11.96 41.14
C LEU A 16 -3.53 -11.71 40.07
N MET A 17 -4.71 -12.33 40.08
CA MET A 17 -5.48 -12.94 41.16
C MET A 17 -6.56 -13.83 40.51
N ALA A 18 -6.78 -15.04 41.06
CA ALA A 18 -7.90 -15.88 40.69
C ALA A 18 -9.21 -15.32 41.27
N ILE A 19 -10.27 -15.29 40.44
CA ILE A 19 -11.65 -15.25 40.93
C ILE A 19 -12.37 -16.43 40.29
N PHE A 20 -12.68 -17.43 41.12
CA PHE A 20 -13.67 -18.46 40.83
C PHE A 20 -15.06 -17.87 41.11
N PHE A 21 -15.95 -17.92 40.13
CA PHE A 21 -17.37 -18.14 40.41
C PHE A 21 -17.88 -19.26 39.51
N ALA A 22 -18.27 -20.34 40.17
CA ALA A 22 -19.04 -21.43 39.60
C ALA A 22 -20.45 -20.93 39.26
N GLY A 23 -20.85 -21.13 38.01
CA GLY A 23 -22.24 -21.06 37.56
C GLY A 23 -22.58 -22.38 36.87
N CYS A 24 -23.23 -23.28 37.60
CA CYS A 24 -23.78 -24.52 37.07
C CYS A 24 -25.11 -24.19 36.37
N GLY A 25 -25.22 -24.48 35.08
CA GLY A 25 -26.43 -24.28 34.28
C GLY A 25 -26.50 -25.34 33.20
N SER A 26 -27.39 -26.30 33.42
CA SER A 26 -27.66 -27.48 32.58
C SER A 26 -28.31 -27.11 31.24
N GLY A 27 -27.91 -27.80 30.17
CA GLY A 27 -28.77 -28.05 29.00
C GLY A 27 -28.18 -27.62 27.66
N GLY A 28 -27.98 -28.59 26.76
CA GLY A 28 -27.80 -28.32 25.33
C GLY A 28 -26.69 -29.13 24.68
N THR A 29 -27.07 -30.22 24.05
CA THR A 29 -26.29 -31.06 23.12
C THR A 29 -25.72 -30.26 21.96
N ASP A 30 -24.46 -30.57 21.63
CA ASP A 30 -23.78 -30.48 20.33
C ASP A 30 -24.17 -29.33 19.38
N ASP A 31 -23.29 -28.33 19.25
CA ASP A 31 -23.20 -27.56 17.99
C ASP A 31 -21.75 -27.43 17.54
N ALA A 32 -21.62 -27.55 16.23
CA ALA A 32 -20.41 -27.72 15.48
C ALA A 32 -19.64 -26.41 15.31
N GLY A 33 -18.35 -26.57 15.02
CA GLY A 33 -17.33 -25.58 14.67
C GLY A 33 -17.80 -24.16 14.39
N SER A 34 -17.41 -23.23 15.27
CA SER A 34 -17.23 -21.83 14.86
C SER A 34 -15.91 -21.73 14.08
N GLY A 35 -15.97 -22.03 12.78
CA GLY A 35 -15.04 -21.44 11.83
C GLY A 35 -15.21 -19.93 11.93
N GLN A 36 -14.21 -19.27 12.47
CA GLN A 36 -14.16 -17.82 12.57
C GLN A 36 -14.06 -17.29 11.14
N THR A 37 -15.17 -16.70 10.70
CA THR A 37 -15.41 -16.14 9.38
C THR A 37 -14.34 -15.09 9.07
N ALA A 38 -13.62 -15.28 7.97
CA ALA A 38 -12.83 -14.22 7.35
C ALA A 38 -13.75 -13.01 7.12
N GLY A 39 -13.32 -11.84 7.57
CA GLY A 39 -14.10 -10.60 7.47
C GLY A 39 -14.54 -10.36 6.03
N SER A 40 -15.85 -10.32 5.82
CA SER A 40 -16.43 -9.84 4.57
C SER A 40 -16.26 -8.32 4.56
N THR A 41 -15.17 -7.83 4.00
CA THR A 41 -14.99 -6.40 3.72
C THR A 41 -16.15 -5.92 2.86
N ASP A 42 -16.87 -4.89 3.30
CA ASP A 42 -17.92 -4.25 2.52
C ASP A 42 -17.27 -3.58 1.30
N LYS A 43 -17.33 -4.27 0.16
CA LYS A 43 -16.74 -3.81 -1.10
C LYS A 43 -17.42 -2.56 -1.67
N THR A 44 -18.58 -2.17 -1.12
CA THR A 44 -19.38 -1.04 -1.61
C THR A 44 -19.06 0.26 -0.88
N ALA A 45 -18.34 0.20 0.24
CA ALA A 45 -17.88 1.39 0.95
C ALA A 45 -16.88 2.18 0.08
N VAL A 46 -16.97 3.51 0.14
CA VAL A 46 -16.04 4.42 -0.53
C VAL A 46 -14.66 4.27 0.10
N ILE A 47 -13.65 4.00 -0.73
CA ILE A 47 -12.25 3.84 -0.30
C ILE A 47 -11.31 4.84 -1.00
N LEU A 48 -11.79 5.54 -2.01
CA LEU A 48 -11.05 6.56 -2.74
C LEU A 48 -11.98 7.69 -3.19
N THR A 49 -11.51 8.92 -3.06
CA THR A 49 -12.10 10.09 -3.73
C THR A 49 -11.10 10.68 -4.73
N VAL A 50 -11.50 10.85 -5.99
CA VAL A 50 -10.75 11.61 -6.99
C VAL A 50 -11.46 12.95 -7.21
N SER A 51 -10.74 14.07 -7.10
CA SER A 51 -11.33 15.41 -7.17
C SER A 51 -10.45 16.39 -7.93
N GLY A 52 -11.05 17.49 -8.40
CA GLY A 52 -10.38 18.54 -9.16
C GLY A 52 -11.38 19.60 -9.63
N THR A 53 -11.03 20.32 -10.69
CA THR A 53 -11.86 21.43 -11.22
C THR A 53 -13.22 21.00 -11.78
N GLN A 54 -13.39 19.73 -12.14
CA GLN A 54 -14.63 19.19 -12.72
C GLN A 54 -15.58 18.59 -11.66
N GLY A 55 -15.18 18.57 -10.39
CA GLY A 55 -15.93 17.98 -9.28
C GLY A 55 -15.19 16.82 -8.64
N GLU A 56 -15.93 15.98 -7.91
CA GLU A 56 -15.39 14.75 -7.30
C GLU A 56 -16.08 13.51 -7.85
N LYS A 57 -15.35 12.41 -7.81
CA LYS A 57 -15.85 11.06 -8.06
C LYS A 57 -15.31 10.12 -6.99
N GLU A 58 -16.23 9.41 -6.37
CA GLU A 58 -15.93 8.43 -5.33
C GLU A 58 -15.87 7.02 -5.93
N TYR A 59 -14.99 6.19 -5.37
CA TYR A 59 -14.79 4.81 -5.77
C TYR A 59 -14.85 3.88 -4.58
N SER A 60 -15.64 2.83 -4.71
CA SER A 60 -15.60 1.63 -3.87
C SER A 60 -14.61 0.60 -4.43
N LEU A 61 -14.33 -0.45 -3.67
CA LEU A 61 -13.49 -1.55 -4.16
C LEU A 61 -14.12 -2.24 -5.39
N GLU A 62 -15.42 -2.47 -5.37
CA GLU A 62 -16.16 -3.05 -6.49
C GLU A 62 -15.99 -2.21 -7.77
N GLN A 63 -16.10 -0.88 -7.66
CA GLN A 63 -15.93 0.00 -8.81
C GLN A 63 -14.49 0.00 -9.35
N LEU A 64 -13.48 -0.10 -8.48
CA LEU A 64 -12.10 -0.26 -8.93
C LEU A 64 -11.88 -1.60 -9.64
N GLU A 65 -12.55 -2.69 -9.20
CA GLU A 65 -12.50 -3.99 -9.87
C GLU A 65 -13.13 -3.90 -11.28
N GLU A 66 -14.24 -3.17 -11.42
CA GLU A 66 -14.93 -2.93 -12.70
C GLU A 66 -14.13 -2.08 -13.70
N LEU A 67 -13.26 -1.18 -13.22
CA LEU A 67 -12.35 -0.41 -14.07
C LEU A 67 -11.26 -1.26 -14.73
N GLY A 68 -11.09 -2.52 -14.30
CA GLY A 68 -10.12 -3.45 -14.85
C GLY A 68 -8.80 -3.40 -14.09
N MET A 69 -8.71 -4.18 -13.02
CA MET A 69 -7.45 -4.37 -12.31
C MET A 69 -6.49 -5.24 -13.11
N GLU A 70 -5.22 -4.85 -13.10
CA GLU A 70 -4.11 -5.59 -13.71
C GLU A 70 -3.05 -5.89 -12.65
N THR A 71 -2.32 -6.99 -12.83
CA THR A 71 -1.11 -7.28 -12.07
C THR A 71 0.10 -6.77 -12.84
N CYS A 72 0.90 -5.91 -12.23
CA CYS A 72 2.13 -5.36 -12.82
C CYS A 72 3.31 -5.51 -11.85
N SER A 73 4.52 -5.68 -12.40
CA SER A 73 5.74 -5.73 -11.61
C SER A 73 6.38 -4.36 -11.49
N TYR A 74 6.88 -4.04 -10.31
CA TYR A 74 7.60 -2.81 -10.01
C TYR A 74 8.88 -3.13 -9.25
N SER A 75 9.94 -2.37 -9.54
CA SER A 75 11.18 -2.45 -8.80
C SER A 75 11.22 -1.35 -7.74
N GLY A 76 11.48 -1.75 -6.51
CA GLY A 76 11.81 -0.87 -5.39
C GLY A 76 13.16 -1.26 -4.80
N ARG A 77 13.54 -0.60 -3.71
CA ARG A 77 14.63 -1.03 -2.82
C ARG A 77 14.05 -1.41 -1.47
N ASN A 78 14.79 -2.14 -0.65
CA ASN A 78 14.41 -2.42 0.74
C ASN A 78 15.48 -1.94 1.71
N LYS A 79 15.10 -1.01 2.60
CA LYS A 79 16.00 -0.44 3.60
C LYS A 79 16.65 -1.49 4.51
N GLU A 80 15.88 -2.50 4.90
CA GLU A 80 16.34 -3.54 5.84
C GLU A 80 17.27 -4.56 5.19
N ASN A 81 17.31 -4.62 3.86
CA ASN A 81 18.16 -5.51 3.09
C ASN A 81 19.23 -4.74 2.32
N ASN A 82 20.00 -3.91 3.02
CA ASN A 82 21.13 -3.14 2.44
C ASN A 82 20.75 -2.29 1.20
N ASN A 83 19.50 -1.79 1.15
CA ASN A 83 18.94 -1.09 0.00
C ASN A 83 18.98 -1.90 -1.30
N GLU A 84 19.04 -3.23 -1.25
CA GLU A 84 19.02 -4.09 -2.44
C GLU A 84 17.74 -3.88 -3.25
N ARG A 85 17.86 -3.98 -4.57
CA ARG A 85 16.73 -3.91 -5.50
C ARG A 85 15.82 -5.11 -5.27
N GLN A 86 14.53 -4.88 -5.27
CA GLN A 86 13.51 -5.92 -5.18
C GLN A 86 12.48 -5.70 -6.26
N VAL A 87 12.01 -6.79 -6.87
CA VAL A 87 10.84 -6.75 -7.76
C VAL A 87 9.65 -7.28 -6.99
N ARG A 88 8.53 -6.56 -7.05
CA ARG A 88 7.25 -6.94 -6.44
C ARG A 88 6.13 -6.81 -7.44
N GLU A 89 5.15 -7.69 -7.35
CA GLU A 89 3.92 -7.61 -8.12
C GLU A 89 2.86 -6.88 -7.30
N TYR A 90 2.09 -6.05 -7.99
CA TYR A 90 0.96 -5.33 -7.42
C TYR A 90 -0.24 -5.49 -8.34
N THR A 91 -1.42 -5.66 -7.74
CA THR A 91 -2.69 -5.71 -8.46
C THR A 91 -3.50 -4.46 -8.16
N GLY A 92 -4.00 -3.79 -9.20
CA GLY A 92 -4.79 -2.58 -9.04
C GLY A 92 -5.10 -1.90 -10.37
N VAL A 93 -5.54 -0.65 -10.30
CA VAL A 93 -5.97 0.12 -11.48
C VAL A 93 -4.84 1.05 -11.92
N LYS A 94 -4.55 1.09 -13.23
CA LYS A 94 -3.61 2.07 -13.79
C LYS A 94 -4.10 3.49 -13.52
N ILE A 95 -3.20 4.39 -13.13
CA ILE A 95 -3.57 5.79 -12.83
C ILE A 95 -4.19 6.47 -14.04
N ARG A 96 -3.73 6.14 -15.26
CA ARG A 96 -4.34 6.66 -16.50
C ARG A 96 -5.83 6.31 -16.60
N THR A 97 -6.17 5.02 -16.49
CA THR A 97 -7.56 4.54 -16.53
C THR A 97 -8.42 5.17 -15.45
N LEU A 98 -7.91 5.23 -14.21
CA LEU A 98 -8.61 5.81 -13.08
C LEU A 98 -8.91 7.30 -13.29
N LEU A 99 -7.91 8.07 -13.70
CA LEU A 99 -8.07 9.51 -13.91
C LEU A 99 -8.96 9.82 -15.11
N GLU A 100 -8.81 9.09 -16.22
CA GLU A 100 -9.66 9.24 -17.41
C GLU A 100 -11.14 8.99 -17.06
N ASP A 101 -11.43 7.95 -16.27
CA ASP A 101 -12.78 7.66 -15.78
C ASP A 101 -13.32 8.75 -14.82
N ALA A 102 -12.43 9.42 -14.06
CA ALA A 102 -12.77 10.57 -13.23
C ALA A 102 -12.88 11.90 -14.00
N GLY A 103 -12.59 11.91 -15.31
CA GLY A 103 -12.60 13.12 -16.14
C GLY A 103 -11.30 13.94 -16.12
N TYR A 104 -10.22 13.37 -15.59
CA TYR A 104 -8.89 13.95 -15.41
C TYR A 104 -7.83 13.18 -16.24
N GLY A 105 -6.55 13.49 -16.04
CA GLY A 105 -5.42 12.78 -16.65
C GLY A 105 -4.89 13.43 -17.93
N LYS A 106 -5.14 14.73 -18.14
CA LYS A 106 -4.62 15.46 -19.30
C LYS A 106 -3.12 15.72 -19.15
N PRO A 107 -2.36 15.83 -20.25
CA PRO A 107 -0.96 16.24 -20.20
C PRO A 107 -0.80 17.60 -19.49
N GLY A 108 0.22 17.73 -18.66
CA GLY A 108 0.43 18.92 -17.81
C GLY A 108 -0.57 19.10 -16.66
N GLU A 109 -1.28 18.04 -16.24
CA GLU A 109 -1.96 18.03 -14.94
C GLU A 109 -1.03 17.47 -13.86
N THR A 110 -1.15 18.02 -12.66
CA THR A 110 -0.47 17.55 -11.45
C THR A 110 -1.45 16.75 -10.60
N MET A 111 -0.96 15.65 -10.01
CA MET A 111 -1.72 14.79 -9.12
C MET A 111 -1.16 14.88 -7.71
N LYS A 112 -2.00 15.26 -6.74
CA LYS A 112 -1.70 15.17 -5.31
C LYS A 112 -2.38 13.95 -4.71
N VAL A 113 -1.61 13.06 -4.10
CA VAL A 113 -2.16 11.99 -3.26
C VAL A 113 -2.22 12.45 -1.81
N ILE A 114 -3.31 12.09 -1.13
CA ILE A 114 -3.53 12.32 0.29
C ILE A 114 -3.87 10.96 0.90
N CYS A 115 -3.16 10.65 1.98
CA CYS A 115 -3.21 9.38 2.67
C CYS A 115 -3.90 9.53 4.02
N SER A 116 -4.60 8.49 4.45
CA SER A 116 -5.37 8.49 5.70
C SER A 116 -4.49 8.63 6.95
N ASP A 117 -3.18 8.40 6.83
CA ASP A 117 -2.18 8.61 7.88
C ASP A 117 -1.64 10.05 7.94
N GLY A 118 -2.17 10.96 7.13
CA GLY A 118 -1.77 12.36 7.05
C GLY A 118 -0.60 12.64 6.10
N TYR A 119 -0.03 11.60 5.46
CA TYR A 119 0.96 11.80 4.40
C TYR A 119 0.28 12.39 3.15
N SER A 120 1.00 13.27 2.44
CA SER A 120 0.57 13.72 1.11
C SER A 120 1.77 14.05 0.23
N ARG A 121 1.58 13.94 -1.07
CA ARG A 121 2.63 14.26 -2.07
C ARG A 121 2.04 14.62 -3.41
N GLU A 122 2.68 15.57 -4.09
CA GLU A 122 2.37 15.98 -5.45
C GLU A 122 3.30 15.29 -6.45
N TYR A 123 2.75 14.96 -7.61
CA TYR A 123 3.43 14.34 -8.74
C TYR A 123 2.98 14.99 -10.04
N GLU A 124 3.93 15.33 -10.90
CA GLU A 124 3.62 15.67 -12.28
C GLU A 124 3.27 14.38 -13.04
N LEU A 125 2.07 14.33 -13.63
CA LEU A 125 1.57 13.09 -14.25
C LEU A 125 2.46 12.63 -15.40
N ASP A 126 2.90 13.57 -16.26
CA ASP A 126 3.77 13.25 -17.39
C ASP A 126 5.09 12.61 -16.92
N SER A 127 5.65 13.12 -15.81
CA SER A 127 6.87 12.54 -15.24
C SER A 127 6.66 11.13 -14.70
N LEU A 128 5.47 10.80 -14.17
CA LEU A 128 5.17 9.44 -13.71
C LEU A 128 5.06 8.44 -14.87
N TYR A 129 4.56 8.89 -16.03
CA TYR A 129 4.39 8.02 -17.20
C TYR A 129 5.70 7.73 -17.94
N ASP A 130 6.75 8.52 -17.72
CA ASP A 130 8.08 8.31 -18.30
C ASP A 130 8.96 7.32 -17.51
N LEU A 131 8.42 6.75 -16.42
CA LEU A 131 9.18 5.91 -15.51
C LEU A 131 9.24 4.44 -15.96
N TYR A 132 10.24 3.75 -15.40
CA TYR A 132 10.54 2.36 -15.71
C TYR A 132 10.78 1.54 -14.45
N PHE A 133 10.62 0.23 -14.55
CA PHE A 133 11.07 -0.72 -13.54
C PHE A 133 12.23 -1.57 -14.08
N PHE A 134 13.03 -2.08 -13.17
CA PHE A 134 14.15 -2.96 -13.48
C PHE A 134 13.77 -4.40 -13.13
N ASN A 135 13.63 -5.25 -14.14
CA ASN A 135 13.23 -6.64 -13.98
C ASN A 135 14.40 -7.52 -13.47
N GLY A 136 14.63 -7.47 -12.16
CA GLY A 136 15.66 -8.24 -11.46
C GLY A 136 16.85 -7.40 -11.02
N GLU A 137 17.62 -7.94 -10.07
CA GLU A 137 18.76 -7.28 -9.43
C GLU A 137 19.84 -6.84 -10.43
N ASP A 138 20.12 -7.65 -11.45
CA ASP A 138 21.16 -7.40 -12.44
C ASP A 138 20.71 -6.61 -13.68
N ALA A 139 19.42 -6.24 -13.76
CA ALA A 139 18.89 -5.55 -14.92
C ALA A 139 19.62 -4.22 -15.17
N LYS A 140 20.15 -4.06 -16.37
CA LYS A 140 20.90 -2.86 -16.83
C LYS A 140 20.05 -1.90 -17.66
N LYS A 141 18.81 -2.28 -17.95
CA LYS A 141 17.85 -1.50 -18.71
C LYS A 141 16.51 -1.58 -17.99
N GLY A 142 15.85 -0.44 -17.86
CA GLY A 142 14.49 -0.36 -17.37
C GLY A 142 13.47 -0.68 -18.45
N ASP A 143 12.41 -1.36 -18.06
CA ASP A 143 11.21 -1.59 -18.85
C ASP A 143 10.15 -0.53 -18.45
N PRO A 144 9.55 0.21 -19.40
CA PRO A 144 8.51 1.19 -19.09
C PRO A 144 7.36 0.55 -18.31
N VAL A 145 6.85 1.27 -17.31
CA VAL A 145 5.69 0.83 -16.54
C VAL A 145 4.81 2.02 -16.19
N GLU A 146 3.51 1.84 -16.35
CA GLU A 146 2.55 2.87 -15.95
C GLU A 146 2.42 2.91 -14.42
N PRO A 147 2.19 4.09 -13.82
CA PRO A 147 1.81 4.18 -12.42
C PRO A 147 0.46 3.48 -12.16
N MET A 148 0.30 2.89 -10.98
CA MET A 148 -0.88 2.14 -10.56
C MET A 148 -1.30 2.51 -9.14
N LEU A 149 -2.61 2.53 -8.92
CA LEU A 149 -3.20 2.48 -7.60
C LEU A 149 -3.48 1.02 -7.24
N ALA A 150 -2.55 0.41 -6.50
CA ALA A 150 -2.64 -0.97 -6.06
C ALA A 150 -3.65 -1.12 -4.91
N VAL A 151 -4.35 -2.24 -4.88
CA VAL A 151 -5.21 -2.64 -3.75
C VAL A 151 -4.48 -3.71 -2.95
N ILE A 152 -4.26 -3.44 -1.66
CA ILE A 152 -3.57 -4.34 -0.74
C ILE A 152 -4.62 -5.06 0.11
N GLN A 153 -4.56 -6.39 0.17
CA GLN A 153 -5.49 -7.19 0.98
C GLN A 153 -5.06 -7.23 2.45
N GLU A 154 -6.02 -7.49 3.35
CA GLU A 154 -5.73 -7.74 4.77
C GLU A 154 -4.63 -8.79 4.91
N GLY A 155 -3.60 -8.48 5.70
CA GLY A 155 -2.48 -9.40 5.90
C GLY A 155 -1.40 -9.36 4.81
N GLU A 156 -1.59 -8.63 3.71
CA GLU A 156 -0.57 -8.45 2.68
C GLU A 156 0.42 -7.32 3.00
N SER A 157 1.60 -7.37 2.41
CA SER A 157 2.63 -6.37 2.67
C SER A 157 2.30 -5.04 1.98
N MET A 158 2.30 -3.98 2.78
CA MET A 158 2.27 -2.59 2.34
C MET A 158 3.70 -2.00 2.19
N GLY A 159 4.70 -2.85 1.97
CA GLY A 159 6.12 -2.46 1.90
C GLY A 159 6.78 -2.23 3.28
N ASN A 160 8.11 -2.24 3.34
CA ASN A 160 8.90 -2.02 4.57
C ASN A 160 8.48 -2.90 5.76
N ASP A 161 8.22 -4.19 5.52
CA ASP A 161 7.72 -5.16 6.52
C ASP A 161 6.40 -4.77 7.21
N LYS A 162 5.73 -3.76 6.67
CA LYS A 162 4.40 -3.36 7.11
C LYS A 162 3.38 -4.29 6.49
N ILE A 163 2.49 -4.81 7.33
CA ILE A 163 1.33 -5.57 6.91
C ILE A 163 0.13 -4.63 6.94
N TYR A 164 -0.72 -4.72 5.93
CA TYR A 164 -1.95 -3.95 5.90
C TYR A 164 -2.97 -4.57 6.85
N HIS A 165 -3.53 -3.72 7.70
CA HIS A 165 -4.69 -4.01 8.54
C HIS A 165 -5.80 -3.01 8.23
N ALA A 166 -7.02 -3.51 8.05
CA ALA A 166 -8.17 -2.71 7.61
C ALA A 166 -8.58 -1.60 8.60
N ASP A 167 -8.15 -1.67 9.85
CA ASP A 167 -8.37 -0.64 10.87
C ASP A 167 -7.30 0.46 10.88
N GLU A 168 -6.23 0.32 10.08
CA GLU A 168 -5.13 1.30 10.02
C GLU A 168 -5.31 2.37 8.94
N GLY A 169 -6.18 2.16 7.94
CA GLY A 169 -6.40 3.11 6.88
C GLY A 169 -6.95 2.51 5.58
N SER A 170 -6.82 3.27 4.49
CA SER A 170 -7.23 2.82 3.16
C SER A 170 -6.38 1.65 2.62
N PRO A 171 -6.95 0.65 1.93
CA PRO A 171 -6.17 -0.45 1.33
C PRO A 171 -5.32 -0.03 0.13
N LEU A 172 -5.33 1.25 -0.25
CA LEU A 172 -4.79 1.69 -1.53
C LEU A 172 -3.34 2.16 -1.41
N ARG A 173 -2.52 1.77 -2.37
CA ARG A 173 -1.11 2.17 -2.48
C ARG A 173 -0.82 2.70 -3.87
N LEU A 174 -0.29 3.92 -3.96
CA LEU A 174 0.31 4.40 -5.20
C LEU A 174 1.68 3.73 -5.41
N VAL A 175 1.83 3.02 -6.52
CA VAL A 175 3.10 2.43 -6.99
C VAL A 175 3.40 2.89 -8.40
N PHE A 176 4.68 3.13 -8.71
CA PHE A 176 5.13 3.61 -10.01
C PHE A 176 6.62 3.25 -10.24
N GLY A 177 7.12 3.45 -11.45
CA GLY A 177 8.53 3.18 -11.78
C GLY A 177 9.51 4.13 -11.09
N GLN A 178 10.76 4.17 -11.55
CA GLN A 178 11.81 5.03 -11.00
C GLN A 178 12.81 5.50 -12.08
N THR A 179 13.33 6.73 -11.95
CA THR A 179 14.38 7.27 -12.82
C THR A 179 15.77 6.95 -12.27
N ASP A 180 16.40 5.87 -12.71
CA ASP A 180 17.85 5.59 -12.58
C ASP A 180 18.50 5.75 -11.18
N TYR A 181 17.73 5.66 -10.09
CA TYR A 181 18.30 5.57 -8.72
C TYR A 181 19.00 4.24 -8.47
N ASP A 182 19.09 3.42 -9.52
CA ASP A 182 19.63 2.09 -9.51
C ASP A 182 21.12 2.01 -9.91
N SER A 183 21.83 3.12 -9.72
CA SER A 183 23.29 3.15 -9.71
C SER A 183 23.86 2.85 -8.31
N ASP A 184 25.08 2.34 -8.25
CA ASP A 184 25.83 2.10 -7.01
C ASP A 184 26.01 3.37 -6.14
N TYR A 185 25.77 4.57 -6.70
CA TYR A 185 25.97 5.86 -6.05
C TYR A 185 24.68 6.48 -5.47
N THR A 186 23.51 5.96 -5.83
CA THR A 186 22.20 6.59 -5.53
C THR A 186 21.23 5.64 -4.82
N MET A 187 21.75 4.66 -4.08
CA MET A 187 21.00 3.61 -3.38
C MET A 187 20.13 4.13 -2.21
N ASP A 188 19.22 5.07 -2.46
CA ASP A 188 18.31 5.63 -1.45
C ASP A 188 16.88 5.08 -1.62
N PHE A 189 16.47 4.31 -0.63
CA PHE A 189 15.12 3.75 -0.53
C PHE A 189 14.02 4.84 -0.61
N ASN A 190 14.25 6.01 -0.03
CA ASN A 190 13.23 7.06 0.09
C ASN A 190 12.89 7.71 -1.27
N MET A 191 13.66 7.45 -2.31
CA MET A 191 13.48 8.05 -3.63
C MET A 191 12.34 7.41 -4.43
N GLN A 192 11.85 6.23 -4.03
CA GLN A 192 10.72 5.56 -4.72
C GLN A 192 9.43 6.36 -4.63
N GLY A 193 9.20 7.09 -3.53
CA GLY A 193 8.04 7.96 -3.37
C GLY A 193 6.67 7.27 -3.42
N TRP A 194 6.59 5.96 -3.28
CA TRP A 194 5.31 5.24 -3.22
C TRP A 194 4.52 5.62 -1.96
N ALA A 195 3.23 5.90 -2.12
CA ALA A 195 2.36 6.36 -1.04
C ALA A 195 1.43 5.23 -0.59
N SER A 196 1.35 4.98 0.71
CA SER A 196 0.45 3.98 1.31
C SER A 196 -0.80 4.63 1.85
N TYR A 197 -1.88 3.87 2.02
CA TYR A 197 -3.15 4.34 2.55
C TYR A 197 -3.75 5.54 1.80
N VAL A 198 -3.64 5.54 0.48
CA VAL A 198 -4.21 6.61 -0.36
C VAL A 198 -5.73 6.63 -0.19
N GLU A 199 -6.30 7.73 0.28
CA GLU A 199 -7.75 7.89 0.42
C GLU A 199 -8.30 8.94 -0.55
N LYS A 200 -7.45 9.86 -1.00
CA LYS A 200 -7.85 10.93 -1.92
C LYS A 200 -6.77 11.26 -2.93
N ILE A 201 -7.22 11.55 -4.15
CA ILE A 201 -6.43 12.14 -5.22
C ILE A 201 -7.04 13.50 -5.57
N GLU A 202 -6.23 14.54 -5.58
CA GLU A 202 -6.59 15.87 -6.07
C GLU A 202 -5.82 16.15 -7.36
N VAL A 203 -6.52 16.53 -8.42
CA VAL A 203 -5.94 16.88 -9.71
C VAL A 203 -6.09 18.37 -9.93
N SER A 204 -4.99 19.02 -10.33
CA SER A 204 -4.94 20.43 -10.70
C SER A 204 -4.20 20.61 -12.02
N GLU A 205 -4.47 21.72 -12.70
CA GLU A 205 -3.62 22.19 -13.79
C GLU A 205 -2.23 22.54 -13.20
N THR A 206 -1.13 22.26 -13.91
CA THR A 206 0.21 22.65 -13.45
C THR A 206 0.26 24.17 -13.30
N ASN A 207 0.66 24.66 -12.12
CA ASN A 207 0.93 26.09 -11.93
C ASN A 207 2.18 26.46 -12.74
N GLU A 208 2.01 27.24 -13.81
CA GLU A 208 3.12 27.93 -14.50
C GLU A 208 3.87 28.93 -13.58
#